data_AF-A0A5N7W6K8-F1
#
_entry.id   AF-A0A5N7W6K8-F1
#
_cell.length_a   1.000
_cell.length_b   1.000
_cell.length_c   1.000
_cell.angle_alpha   90.00
_cell.angle_beta   90.00
_cell.angle_gamma   90.00
#
_symmetry.space_group_name_H-M   'P 1'
#
loop_
_entity.id
_entity.type
_entity.pdbx_description
1 polymer ?
#
loop_
_entity_poly.entity_id
_entity_poly.type
_entity_poly.pdbx_seq_one_letter_code
_entity_poly.pdbx_strand_id
1 'polypeptide(L)'
;MSDAFYDYVRGRSEMVPAGYTQVGMRAYRHLVYLGASQMVEAHFPALRAQLGEPAWRLLIEAFVRQSAWTSPYYGDLHHDFIAFLERESTGLSA
;
A
#
# COMPACT_ATOMS: atom_id res chain seq x y z
N MET A 1 11.35 -2.88 -14.25
CA MET A 1 11.68 -1.89 -13.21
C MET A 1 12.64 -2.54 -12.22
N SER A 2 13.49 -1.77 -11.53
CA SER A 2 14.46 -2.30 -10.57
C SER A 2 13.86 -2.50 -9.17
N ASP A 3 14.52 -3.28 -8.31
CA ASP A 3 14.11 -3.44 -6.91
C ASP A 3 14.06 -2.11 -6.17
N ALA A 4 15.02 -1.21 -6.43
CA ALA A 4 15.04 0.14 -5.88
C ALA A 4 13.79 0.95 -6.26
N PHE A 5 13.30 0.81 -7.50
CA PHE A 5 12.04 1.43 -7.91
C PHE A 5 10.87 0.90 -7.08
N TYR A 6 10.77 -0.43 -6.95
CA TYR A 6 9.69 -1.07 -6.18
C TYR A 6 9.75 -0.71 -4.69
N ASP A 7 10.94 -0.64 -4.10
CA ASP A 7 11.13 -0.23 -2.71
C ASP A 7 10.70 1.21 -2.48
N TYR A 8 11.03 2.12 -3.39
CA TYR A 8 10.59 3.50 -3.28
C TYR A 8 9.07 3.61 -3.36
N VAL A 9 8.43 3.06 -4.40
CA VAL A 9 6.99 3.24 -4.62
C VAL A 9 6.15 2.53 -3.55
N ARG A 10 6.68 1.49 -2.90
CA ARG A 10 6.05 0.84 -1.74
C ARG A 10 6.35 1.51 -0.39
N GLY A 11 7.19 2.54 -0.35
CA GLY A 11 7.55 3.21 0.91
C GLY A 11 8.52 2.41 1.79
N ARG A 12 9.26 1.44 1.21
CA ARG A 12 10.35 0.72 1.89
C ARG A 12 11.68 1.48 1.86
N SER A 13 11.79 2.45 0.95
CA SER A 13 12.96 3.33 0.82
C SER A 13 12.52 4.74 0.45
N GLU A 14 13.26 5.75 0.90
CA GLU A 14 13.11 7.15 0.46
C GLU A 14 14.18 7.56 -0.57
N MET A 15 15.06 6.64 -0.96
CA MET A 15 16.11 6.88 -1.94
C MET A 15 15.56 6.83 -3.37
N VAL A 16 15.64 7.94 -4.09
CA VAL A 16 15.25 8.00 -5.50
C VAL A 16 16.19 7.12 -6.33
N PRO A 17 15.68 6.13 -7.09
CA PRO A 17 16.53 5.27 -7.92
C PRO A 17 17.23 6.05 -9.03
N ALA A 18 18.43 5.60 -9.41
CA ALA A 18 19.18 6.18 -10.52
C ALA A 18 18.34 6.20 -11.81
N GLY A 19 18.41 7.30 -12.55
CA GLY A 19 17.64 7.49 -13.79
C GLY A 19 16.21 8.02 -13.60
N TYR A 20 15.76 8.25 -12.36
CA TYR A 20 14.45 8.85 -12.07
C TYR A 20 14.57 10.23 -11.44
N THR A 21 13.55 11.07 -11.65
CA THR A 21 13.40 12.33 -10.93
C THR A 21 12.60 12.13 -9.65
N GLN A 22 12.87 12.95 -8.63
CA GLN A 22 12.12 12.88 -7.37
C GLN A 22 10.62 13.16 -7.57
N VAL A 23 10.28 14.11 -8.44
CA VAL A 23 8.88 14.44 -8.78
C VAL A 23 8.18 13.22 -9.39
N GLY A 24 8.81 12.56 -10.37
CA GLY A 24 8.25 11.37 -11.02
C GLY A 24 8.05 10.22 -10.03
N MET A 25 9.03 9.98 -9.15
CA MET A 25 8.91 8.93 -8.14
C MET A 25 7.82 9.21 -7.11
N ARG A 26 7.64 10.47 -6.69
CA ARG A 26 6.50 10.85 -5.84
C ARG A 26 5.15 10.60 -6.54
N ALA A 27 5.04 10.91 -7.83
CA ALA A 27 3.84 10.61 -8.60
C ALA A 27 3.58 9.09 -8.65
N TYR A 28 4.59 8.27 -8.94
CA TYR A 28 4.45 6.82 -8.92
C TYR A 28 4.03 6.26 -7.55
N ARG A 29 4.66 6.72 -6.46
CA ARG A 29 4.26 6.33 -5.10
C ARG A 29 2.80 6.70 -4.83
N HIS A 30 2.38 7.90 -5.23
CA HIS A 30 0.99 8.34 -5.08
C HIS A 30 0.02 7.45 -5.87
N LEU A 31 0.34 7.07 -7.10
CA LEU A 31 -0.49 6.18 -7.91
C LEU A 31 -0.61 4.78 -7.29
N VAL A 32 0.47 4.24 -6.72
CA VAL A 32 0.43 2.95 -6.00
C VAL A 32 -0.51 3.04 -4.79
N TYR A 33 -0.38 4.09 -3.97
CA TYR A 33 -1.30 4.35 -2.85
C TYR A 33 -2.75 4.47 -3.34
N LEU A 34 -2.99 5.28 -4.37
CA LEU A 34 -4.34 5.57 -4.87
C LEU A 34 -5.03 4.29 -5.36
N GLY A 35 -4.33 3.47 -6.15
CA GLY A 35 -4.87 2.20 -6.65
C GLY A 35 -5.17 1.23 -5.50
N ALA A 36 -4.26 1.10 -4.53
CA ALA A 36 -4.49 0.24 -3.36
C ALA A 36 -5.68 0.73 -2.53
N SER A 37 -5.74 2.04 -2.26
CA SER A 37 -6.84 2.66 -1.52
C SER A 37 -8.18 2.41 -2.18
N GLN A 38 -8.32 2.70 -3.48
CA GLN A 38 -9.57 2.54 -4.22
C GLN A 38 -10.04 1.08 -4.22
N MET A 39 -9.10 0.14 -4.38
CA MET A 39 -9.44 -1.28 -4.39
C MET A 39 -9.92 -1.75 -3.02
N VAL A 40 -9.18 -1.43 -1.95
CA VAL A 40 -9.56 -1.83 -0.59
C VAL A 40 -10.88 -1.14 -0.20
N GLU A 41 -11.07 0.12 -0.55
CA GLU A 41 -12.32 0.85 -0.29
C GLU A 41 -13.52 0.21 -1.01
N ALA A 42 -13.36 -0.24 -2.25
CA ALA A 42 -14.44 -0.90 -3.00
C ALA A 42 -14.93 -2.18 -2.31
N HIS A 43 -14.04 -2.91 -1.63
CA HIS A 43 -14.38 -4.12 -0.88
C HIS A 43 -14.78 -3.85 0.58
N PHE A 44 -14.26 -2.78 1.20
CA PHE A 44 -14.46 -2.45 2.61
C PHE A 44 -14.92 -1.00 2.84
N PRO A 45 -16.01 -0.54 2.20
CA PRO A 45 -16.43 0.87 2.26
C PRO A 45 -16.78 1.32 3.67
N ALA A 46 -17.35 0.43 4.49
CA ALA A 46 -17.68 0.72 5.89
C ALA A 46 -16.43 0.97 6.74
N LEU A 47 -15.33 0.26 6.48
CA LEU A 47 -14.06 0.46 7.19
C LEU A 47 -13.47 1.84 6.91
N ARG A 48 -13.47 2.25 5.63
CA ARG A 48 -13.04 3.60 5.21
C ARG A 48 -13.86 4.69 5.90
N ALA A 49 -15.18 4.50 6.02
CA ALA A 49 -16.06 5.45 6.67
C ALA A 49 -15.78 5.58 8.18
N GLN A 50 -15.51 4.46 8.85
CA GLN A 50 -15.24 4.44 10.30
C GLN A 50 -13.89 5.03 10.69
N LEU A 51 -12.84 4.76 9.92
CA LEU A 51 -11.48 5.22 10.23
C LEU A 51 -11.27 6.71 9.96
N GLY A 52 -11.98 7.27 8.98
CA GLY A 52 -11.68 8.61 8.46
C GLY A 52 -10.36 8.65 7.67
N GLU A 53 -10.10 9.79 7.01
CA GLU A 53 -8.99 9.91 6.05
C GLU A 53 -7.58 9.69 6.66
N PRO A 54 -7.21 10.26 7.83
CA PRO A 54 -5.85 10.11 8.35
C PRO A 54 -5.51 8.67 8.70
N ALA A 55 -6.41 7.96 9.40
CA ALA A 55 -6.18 6.58 9.79
C ALA A 55 -6.26 5.63 8.59
N TRP A 56 -7.15 5.90 7.63
CA TRP A 56 -7.19 5.16 6.38
C TRP A 56 -5.88 5.25 5.60
N ARG A 57 -5.34 6.47 5.44
CA ARG A 57 -4.07 6.67 4.75
C ARG A 57 -2.94 5.86 5.36
N LEU A 58 -2.80 5.92 6.70
CA LEU A 58 -1.78 5.16 7.42
C LEU A 58 -1.95 3.65 7.23
N LEU A 59 -3.19 3.16 7.27
CA LEU A 59 -3.49 1.74 7.06
C LEU A 59 -3.08 1.26 5.66
N ILE A 60 -3.45 2.02 4.62
CA ILE A 60 -3.10 1.67 3.24
C ILE A 60 -1.60 1.79 3.00
N GLU A 61 -0.92 2.80 3.53
CA GLU A 61 0.54 2.92 3.42
C GLU A 61 1.27 1.77 4.12
N ALA A 62 0.79 1.34 5.29
CA ALA A 62 1.33 0.18 5.98
C ALA A 62 1.12 -1.11 5.19
N PHE A 63 -0.09 -1.33 4.68
CA PHE A 63 -0.43 -2.46 3.83
C PHE A 63 0.47 -2.53 2.59
N VAL A 64 0.58 -1.44 1.82
CA VAL A 64 1.42 -1.36 0.62
C VAL A 64 2.88 -1.67 0.94
N ARG A 65 3.41 -1.13 2.05
CA ARG A 65 4.80 -1.32 2.46
C ARG A 65 5.13 -2.76 2.81
N GLN A 66 4.20 -3.45 3.48
CA GLN A 66 4.36 -4.83 3.90
C GLN A 66 3.90 -5.85 2.84
N SER A 67 3.16 -5.39 1.83
CA SER A 67 2.62 -6.26 0.79
C SER A 67 3.72 -7.02 0.06
N ALA A 68 3.52 -8.32 -0.07
CA ALA A 68 4.26 -9.19 -0.99
C ALA A 68 3.46 -9.40 -2.29
N TRP A 69 2.48 -8.54 -2.57
CA TRP A 69 1.62 -8.67 -3.75
C TRP A 69 2.45 -8.59 -5.02
N THR A 70 2.41 -9.69 -5.78
CA THR A 70 3.13 -9.88 -7.06
C THR A 70 2.19 -9.96 -8.25
N SER A 71 0.88 -10.13 -8.03
CA SER A 71 -0.11 -10.15 -9.11
C SER A 71 -0.24 -8.75 -9.71
N PRO A 72 -0.44 -8.61 -11.04
CA PRO A 72 -0.74 -7.34 -11.67
C PRO A 72 -2.24 -6.96 -11.54
N TYR A 73 -3.07 -7.86 -11.00
CA TYR A 73 -4.52 -7.68 -10.94
C TYR A 73 -4.97 -7.23 -9.56
N TYR A 74 -5.49 -6.02 -9.48
CA TYR A 74 -5.98 -5.46 -8.22
C TYR A 74 -7.11 -6.30 -7.60
N GLY A 75 -7.83 -7.10 -8.40
CA GLY A 75 -8.84 -8.09 -7.96
C GLY A 75 -8.39 -8.98 -6.81
N ASP A 76 -7.10 -9.31 -6.74
CA ASP A 76 -6.57 -10.24 -5.74
C ASP A 76 -6.18 -9.55 -4.42
N LEU A 77 -6.09 -8.21 -4.40
CA LEU A 77 -5.58 -7.46 -3.24
C LEU A 77 -6.42 -7.59 -1.98
N HIS A 78 -7.71 -7.88 -2.10
CA HIS A 78 -8.59 -7.95 -0.93
C HIS A 78 -8.22 -9.13 -0.01
N HIS A 79 -7.78 -10.26 -0.56
CA HIS A 79 -7.29 -11.39 0.24
C HIS A 79 -5.98 -11.03 0.94
N ASP A 80 -5.04 -10.40 0.22
CA ASP A 80 -3.76 -9.94 0.79
C ASP A 80 -3.98 -8.90 1.89
N PHE A 81 -4.99 -8.04 1.75
CA PHE A 81 -5.35 -7.06 2.77
C PHE A 81 -5.90 -7.71 4.04
N ILE A 82 -6.77 -8.72 3.92
CA ILE A 82 -7.25 -9.49 5.08
C ILE A 82 -6.08 -10.19 5.77
N ALA A 83 -5.21 -10.88 5.03
CA ALA A 83 -4.03 -11.55 5.59
C ALA A 83 -3.07 -10.56 6.28
N PHE A 84 -2.96 -9.35 5.75
CA PHE A 84 -2.24 -8.26 6.41
C PHE A 84 -2.89 -7.88 7.75
N LEU A 85 -4.21 -7.66 7.80
CA LEU A 85 -4.90 -7.33 9.05
C LEU A 85 -4.80 -8.44 10.10
N GLU A 86 -4.91 -9.70 9.70
CA GLU A 86 -4.75 -10.86 10.59
C GLU A 86 -3.36 -10.90 11.22
N ARG A 87 -2.31 -10.66 10.42
CA ARG A 87 -0.94 -10.57 10.93
C ARG A 87 -0.74 -9.42 11.91
N GLU A 88 -1.18 -8.22 11.56
CA GLU A 88 -0.97 -7.04 12.40
C GLU A 88 -1.81 -7.10 13.70
N SER A 89 -3.01 -7.67 13.65
CA SER A 89 -3.85 -7.85 14.85
C SER A 89 -3.32 -8.95 15.79
N THR A 90 -2.75 -10.02 15.25
CA THR A 90 -2.09 -11.07 16.04
C THR A 90 -0.82 -10.54 16.71
N GLY A 91 -0.05 -9.69 16.02
CA GLY A 91 1.13 -9.02 16.59
C GLY A 91 0.82 -8.02 17.71
N LEU A 92 -0.43 -7.57 17.84
CA LEU A 92 -0.89 -6.71 18.92
C LEU A 92 -1.21 -7.48 20.22
N SER A 93 -1.25 -8.82 20.16
CA SER A 93 -1.65 -9.72 21.25
C SER A 93 -0.46 -10.38 21.97
N ALA A 94 0.77 -9.97 21.65
CA ALA A 94 2.03 -10.45 22.25
C ALA A 94 2.79 -9.28 22.88
#